data_AF-A0A1G7E1W5-F1
#
_entry.id   AF-A0A1G7E1W5-F1
#
_cell.length_a   1.000
_cell.length_b   1.000
_cell.length_c   1.000
_cell.angle_alpha   90.00
_cell.angle_beta   90.00
_cell.angle_gamma   90.00
#
_symmetry.space_group_name_H-M   'P 1'
#
loop_
_entity.id
_entity.type
_entity.pdbx_description
1 polymer ?
#
loop_
_entity_poly.entity_id
_entity_poly.type
_entity_poly.pdbx_seq_one_letter_code
_entity_poly.pdbx_strand_id
1 'polypeptide(L)'
;MTKSPKTPVYSLIERSYGVRITKVQQDIHGTLIAGASAAALNVSDGAAGLFIIRRLQKKPVSCVKPHRCRRCFRRMSALTSSPRFEASKS
;
A
#
# COMPACT_ATOMS: atom_id res chain seq x y z
N MET A 1 18.00 -16.61 -13.46
CA MET A 1 16.65 -16.76 -12.88
C MET A 1 16.45 -15.71 -11.79
N THR A 2 15.67 -14.67 -12.07
CA THR A 2 15.31 -13.64 -11.08
C THR A 2 14.27 -14.22 -10.13
N LYS A 3 14.63 -14.30 -8.84
CA LYS A 3 13.79 -14.88 -7.79
C LYS A 3 12.55 -14.02 -7.59
N SER A 4 11.36 -14.63 -7.59
CA SER A 4 10.13 -13.92 -7.25
C SER A 4 10.26 -13.30 -5.85
N PRO A 5 9.86 -12.04 -5.66
CA PRO A 5 9.91 -11.41 -4.34
C PRO A 5 9.09 -12.26 -3.38
N LYS A 6 9.71 -12.65 -2.26
CA LYS A 6 9.08 -13.52 -1.25
C LYS A 6 7.91 -12.85 -0.53
N THR A 7 7.84 -11.52 -0.58
CA THR A 7 6.81 -10.74 0.11
C THR A 7 6.10 -9.86 -0.91
N PRO A 8 4.76 -9.91 -0.97
CA PRO A 8 4.02 -9.05 -1.87
C PRO A 8 4.05 -7.60 -1.37
N VAL A 9 4.02 -6.66 -2.32
CA VAL A 9 4.15 -5.22 -2.05
C VAL A 9 3.08 -4.71 -1.08
N TYR A 10 1.83 -5.20 -1.17
CA TYR A 10 0.78 -4.76 -0.25
C TYR A 10 1.09 -5.12 1.20
N SER A 11 1.70 -6.28 1.48
CA SER A 11 2.11 -6.64 2.85
C SER A 11 3.20 -5.71 3.38
N LEU A 12 4.09 -5.22 2.51
CA LEU A 12 5.06 -4.20 2.89
C LEU A 12 4.40 -2.87 3.22
N ILE A 13 3.39 -2.46 2.44
CA ILE A 13 2.61 -1.23 2.67
C ILE A 13 1.84 -1.33 4.00
N GLU A 14 1.14 -2.43 4.24
CA GLU A 14 0.37 -2.62 5.48
C GLU A 14 1.26 -2.55 6.72
N ARG A 15 2.41 -3.24 6.69
CA ARG A 15 3.38 -3.25 7.78
C ARG A 15 4.01 -1.88 8.01
N SER A 16 4.39 -1.18 6.95
CA SER A 16 5.12 0.09 7.06
C SER A 16 4.22 1.25 7.48
N TYR A 17 2.94 1.21 7.12
CA TYR A 17 2.01 2.32 7.35
C TYR A 17 0.89 2.03 8.35
N GLY A 18 0.84 0.82 8.95
CA GLY A 18 -0.20 0.46 9.92
C GLY A 18 -1.62 0.50 9.34
N VAL A 19 -1.74 0.25 8.03
CA VAL A 19 -3.01 0.23 7.30
C VAL A 19 -3.33 -1.20 6.87
N ARG A 20 -4.59 -1.46 6.53
CA ARG A 20 -4.99 -2.69 5.87
C ARG A 20 -5.55 -2.38 4.49
N ILE A 21 -5.03 -3.04 3.47
CA ILE A 21 -5.56 -2.96 2.12
C ILE A 21 -6.78 -3.86 2.07
N THR A 22 -7.96 -3.28 1.85
CA THR A 22 -9.23 -4.02 1.87
C THR A 22 -9.80 -4.28 0.49
N LYS A 23 -9.38 -3.51 -0.51
CA LYS A 23 -9.82 -3.67 -1.89
C LYS A 23 -8.70 -3.28 -2.84
N VAL A 24 -8.56 -4.05 -3.91
CA VAL A 24 -7.69 -3.76 -5.04
C VAL A 24 -8.57 -3.64 -6.28
N GLN A 25 -8.44 -2.53 -6.99
CA GLN A 25 -9.01 -2.36 -8.32
C GLN A 25 -7.86 -2.37 -9.32
N GLN A 26 -8.04 -3.13 -10.41
CA GLN A 26 -7.01 -3.29 -11.42
C GLN A 26 -7.59 -3.03 -12.81
N ASP A 27 -6.91 -2.17 -13.56
CA ASP A 27 -7.19 -1.92 -14.96
C ASP A 27 -6.04 -2.55 -15.77
N ILE A 28 -6.39 -3.38 -16.76
CA ILE A 28 -5.43 -4.15 -17.56
C ILE A 28 -5.61 -3.76 -19.02
N HIS A 29 -4.50 -3.38 -19.66
CA HIS A 29 -4.47 -2.99 -21.06
C HIS A 29 -3.39 -3.75 -21.79
N GLY A 30 -3.64 -4.09 -23.06
CA GLY A 30 -2.59 -4.49 -23.98
C GLY A 30 -1.84 -3.24 -24.45
N THR A 31 -0.51 -3.32 -24.54
CA THR A 31 0.33 -2.23 -25.06
C THR A 31 1.50 -2.81 -25.85
N LEU A 32 2.14 -1.99 -26.68
CA LEU A 32 3.42 -2.32 -27.29
C LEU A 32 4.53 -1.76 -26.38
N ILE A 33 5.48 -2.62 -26.03
CA ILE A 33 6.64 -2.23 -25.22
C ILE A 33 7.65 -1.59 -26.14
N ALA A 34 8.03 -0.34 -25.84
CA ALA A 34 8.98 0.39 -26.67
C ALA A 34 10.13 1.05 -25.88
N GLY A 35 11.23 1.32 -26.58
CA GLY A 35 12.36 2.11 -26.11
C GLY A 35 13.01 1.57 -24.82
N ALA A 36 13.18 2.44 -23.82
CA ALA A 36 13.87 2.09 -22.57
C ALA A 36 13.20 0.90 -21.83
N SER A 37 11.89 0.77 -21.91
CA SER A 37 11.16 -0.35 -21.32
C SER A 37 11.47 -1.67 -22.03
N ALA A 38 11.62 -1.66 -23.36
CA ALA A 38 11.99 -2.84 -24.13
C ALA A 38 13.40 -3.31 -23.78
N ALA A 39 14.34 -2.35 -23.68
CA ALA A 39 15.71 -2.62 -23.25
C ALA A 39 15.77 -3.16 -21.81
N ALA A 40 15.06 -2.54 -20.86
CA ALA A 40 15.05 -2.95 -19.46
C ALA A 40 14.43 -4.35 -19.25
N LEU A 41 13.45 -4.73 -20.07
CA LEU A 41 12.80 -6.04 -20.04
C LEU A 41 13.49 -7.08 -20.94
N ASN A 42 14.52 -6.67 -21.69
CA ASN A 42 15.23 -7.50 -22.65
C ASN A 42 14.29 -8.16 -23.68
N VAL A 43 13.39 -7.37 -24.26
CA VAL A 43 12.48 -7.78 -25.33
C VAL A 43 12.67 -6.91 -26.55
N SER A 44 12.23 -7.38 -27.72
CA SER A 44 12.27 -6.58 -28.95
C SER A 44 11.39 -5.33 -28.82
N ASP A 45 11.83 -4.25 -29.45
CA ASP A 45 11.02 -3.05 -29.59
C ASP A 45 9.71 -3.38 -30.32
N GLY A 46 8.58 -2.89 -29.81
CA GLY A 46 7.25 -3.23 -30.33
C GLY A 46 6.70 -4.59 -29.88
N ALA A 47 7.34 -5.28 -28.93
CA ALA A 47 6.79 -6.52 -28.37
C ALA A 47 5.45 -6.28 -27.64
N ALA A 48 4.53 -7.23 -27.70
CA ALA A 48 3.29 -7.17 -26.94
C ALA A 48 3.56 -7.22 -25.43
N GLY A 49 2.91 -6.33 -24.69
CA GLY A 49 3.02 -6.21 -23.23
C GLY A 49 1.67 -5.98 -22.55
N LEU A 50 1.68 -6.18 -21.23
CA LEU A 50 0.56 -5.88 -20.36
C LEU A 50 0.85 -4.63 -19.54
N PHE A 51 0.00 -3.62 -19.67
CA PHE A 51 0.02 -2.43 -18.84
C PHE A 51 -1.03 -2.56 -17.74
N ILE A 52 -0.57 -2.62 -16.49
CA ILE A 52 -1.42 -2.91 -15.33
C ILE A 52 -1.38 -1.72 -14.38
N ILE A 53 -2.52 -1.07 -14.19
CA ILE A 53 -2.70 -0.03 -13.17
C ILE A 53 -3.39 -0.67 -11.98
N ARG A 54 -2.82 -0.56 -10.78
CA ARG A 54 -3.42 -1.05 -9.53
C ARG A 54 -3.74 0.10 -8.58
N ARG A 55 -4.99 0.18 -8.15
CA ARG A 55 -5.48 1.14 -7.15
C ARG A 55 -5.83 0.41 -5.86
N LEU A 56 -5.15 0.76 -4.78
CA LEU A 56 -5.29 0.13 -3.46
C LEU A 56 -6.17 1.00 -2.56
N GLN A 57 -7.25 0.44 -2.04
CA GLN A 57 -8.06 1.09 -1.01
C GLN A 57 -7.62 0.62 0.36
N LYS A 58 -7.21 1.58 1.20
CA LYS A 58 -6.72 1.35 2.55
C LYS A 58 -7.76 1.76 3.60
N LYS A 59 -7.88 0.97 4.65
CA LYS A 59 -8.58 1.36 5.88
C LYS A 59 -7.58 1.42 7.02
N PRO A 60 -7.73 2.38 7.96
CA PRO A 60 -6.91 2.37 9.17
C PRO A 60 -7.16 1.06 9.91
N VAL A 61 -6.10 0.47 10.42
CA VAL A 61 -6.23 -0.67 11.31
C VAL A 61 -6.75 -0.13 12.64
N SER A 62 -8.06 -0.21 12.87
CA SER A 62 -8.60 0.02 14.22
C SER A 62 -8.11 -1.11 15.12
N CYS A 63 -7.17 -0.77 16.01
CA CYS A 63 -6.70 -1.60 17.13
C CYS A 63 -6.56 -3.10 16.83
N VAL A 64 -5.55 -3.49 16.05
CA VAL A 64 -5.05 -4.87 16.14
C VAL A 64 -4.19 -4.94 17.40
N LYS A 65 -4.81 -5.44 18.49
CA LYS A 65 -4.08 -5.86 19.69
C LYS A 65 -2.93 -6.78 19.24
N PRO A 66 -1.66 -6.42 19.46
CA PRO A 66 -0.60 -7.39 19.25
C PRO A 66 -0.82 -8.55 20.22
N HIS A 67 -0.92 -9.76 19.70
CA HIS A 67 -0.98 -10.99 20.48
C HIS A 67 0.32 -11.17 21.27
N ARG A 68 0.35 -10.60 22.49
CA ARG A 68 0.96 -11.07 23.75
C ARG A 68 1.26 -9.87 24.64
N CYS A 69 0.24 -9.39 25.37
CA CYS A 69 0.47 -8.72 26.64
C CYS A 69 -0.76 -8.96 27.54
N ARG A 70 -0.66 -9.89 28.49
CA ARG A 70 -1.74 -10.24 29.44
C ARG A 70 -2.07 -9.12 30.45
N ARG A 71 -1.58 -7.88 30.29
CA ARG A 71 -1.63 -6.85 31.37
C ARG A 71 -2.11 -5.43 31.03
N CYS A 72 -2.58 -5.12 29.81
CA CYS A 72 -3.01 -3.75 29.46
C CYS A 72 -4.54 -3.55 29.33
N PHE A 73 -5.35 -4.04 30.27
CA PHE A 73 -6.83 -3.85 30.21
C PHE A 73 -7.37 -2.65 31.02
N ARG A 74 -6.53 -1.75 31.56
CA ARG A 74 -7.03 -0.57 32.30
C ARG A 74 -6.22 0.69 32.01
N ARG A 75 -6.46 1.33 30.86
CA ARG A 75 -6.37 2.79 30.63
C ARG A 75 -6.38 3.05 29.14
N MET A 76 -7.54 3.33 28.57
CA MET A 76 -7.61 4.17 27.36
C MET A 76 -9.04 4.65 27.12
N SER A 77 -9.63 5.24 28.17
CA SER A 77 -10.87 6.03 28.08
C SER A 77 -10.56 7.54 28.08
N ALA A 78 -9.34 7.95 27.74
CA ALA A 78 -8.85 9.30 28.07
C ALA A 78 -7.98 9.98 27.00
N LEU A 79 -8.10 9.62 25.72
CA LEU A 79 -7.39 10.34 24.65
C LEU A 79 -8.28 10.50 23.40
N THR A 80 -9.45 11.11 23.60
CA THR A 80 -10.14 11.88 22.56
C THR A 80 -9.88 13.35 22.84
N SER A 81 -8.73 13.86 22.40
CA SER A 81 -8.50 15.30 22.33
C SER A 81 -7.46 15.59 21.26
N SER A 82 -7.90 15.58 20.00
CA SER A 82 -7.21 16.35 18.96
C SER A 82 -7.49 17.83 19.20
N PRO A 83 -6.49 18.72 19.15
CA PRO A 83 -6.69 20.16 19.35
C PRO A 83 -7.39 20.78 18.13
N ARG A 84 -8.28 21.75 18.42
CA ARG A 84 -8.95 22.62 17.45
C ARG A 84 -7.93 23.40 16.62
N PHE A 85 -8.20 23.48 15.33
CA PHE A 85 -7.65 24.45 14.38
C PHE A 85 -8.03 25.86 14.88
N GLU A 86 -7.06 26.69 15.27
CA GLU A 86 -7.25 28.15 15.34
C GLU A 86 -6.58 28.80 14.13
N ALA A 87 -7.41 29.48 13.34
CA ALA A 87 -6.99 30.36 12.26
C ALA A 87 -6.56 31.71 12.87
N SER A 88 -5.31 32.12 12.69
CA SER A 88 -4.89 33.50 12.97
C SER A 88 -5.24 34.38 11.78
N LYS A 89 -6.19 35.30 11.98
CA LYS A 89 -6.33 36.51 11.17
C LYS A 89 -5.19 37.47 11.49
N SER A 90 -4.67 38.16 10.47
CA SER A 90 -3.98 39.45 10.57
C SER A 90 -4.47 40.31 9.42
#